data_AF-A0A7X5VR39-F1
#
_entry.id   AF-A0A7X5VR39-F1
#
_cell.length_a   1.000
_cell.length_b   1.000
_cell.length_c   1.000
_cell.angle_alpha   90.00
_cell.angle_beta   90.00
_cell.angle_gamma   90.00
#
_symmetry.space_group_name_H-M   'P 1'
#
loop_
_entity.id
_entity.type
_entity.pdbx_description
1 polymer ?
#
loop_
_entity_poly.entity_id
_entity_poly.type
_entity_poly.pdbx_seq_one_letter_code
_entity_poly.pdbx_strand_id
1 'polypeptide(L)'
;MARRYSNLNPQHRPHGARAILRWGVLDRLAGKRRGVVGEPAPRVEPDLSFIDAPDQVPRVTWIGHSSFLASFGTCHVLLDPVFSDRIASVIRRRCPPGLQPDRLPPLVAALVTHCHYDHLDRPS
;
A
#
# COMPACT_ATOMS: atom_id res chain seq x y z
N MET A 1 -7.75 10.71 -37.31
CA MET A 1 -7.47 11.65 -36.20
C MET A 1 -7.33 10.86 -34.91
N ALA A 2 -6.18 10.96 -34.23
CA ALA A 2 -6.00 10.31 -32.93
C ALA A 2 -6.93 10.97 -31.90
N ARG A 3 -7.82 10.20 -31.28
CA ARG A 3 -8.63 10.69 -30.14
C ARG A 3 -7.66 11.05 -29.01
N ARG A 4 -7.62 12.34 -28.64
CA ARG A 4 -6.99 12.76 -27.38
C ARG A 4 -7.84 12.22 -26.23
N TYR A 5 -7.18 11.88 -25.13
CA TYR A 5 -7.86 11.48 -23.90
C TYR A 5 -8.91 12.53 -23.49
N SER A 6 -10.11 12.05 -23.17
CA SER A 6 -11.18 12.85 -22.57
C SER A 6 -11.74 12.09 -21.38
N ASN A 7 -11.86 12.75 -20.23
CA ASN A 7 -12.51 12.14 -19.06
C ASN A 7 -14.00 11.91 -19.38
N LEU A 8 -14.46 10.67 -19.25
CA LEU A 8 -15.84 10.27 -19.56
C LEU A 8 -16.83 10.60 -18.43
N ASN A 9 -16.36 11.00 -17.25
CA ASN A 9 -17.22 11.36 -16.14
C ASN A 9 -17.73 12.82 -16.30
N PRO A 10 -19.04 13.03 -16.61
CA PRO A 10 -19.60 14.36 -16.84
C PRO A 10 -19.66 15.22 -15.56
N GLN A 11 -19.54 14.59 -14.39
CA GLN A 11 -19.53 15.28 -13.09
C GLN A 11 -18.13 15.73 -12.69
N HIS A 12 -17.08 15.27 -13.40
CA HIS A 12 -15.71 15.63 -13.07
C HIS A 12 -15.49 17.14 -13.28
N ARG A 13 -15.27 17.87 -12.18
CA ARG A 13 -14.84 19.26 -12.22
C ARG A 13 -13.32 19.31 -12.03
N PRO A 14 -12.54 19.63 -13.08
CA PRO A 14 -11.09 19.68 -12.94
C PRO A 14 -10.71 20.80 -11.96
N HIS A 15 -9.78 20.48 -11.06
CA HIS A 15 -9.20 21.49 -10.19
C HIS A 15 -8.26 22.39 -10.99
N GLY A 16 -8.53 23.70 -11.01
CA GLY A 16 -7.65 24.68 -11.67
C GLY A 16 -6.41 25.01 -10.83
N ALA A 17 -5.48 25.76 -11.42
CA ALA A 17 -4.23 26.18 -10.78
C ALA A 17 -4.41 26.85 -9.40
N ARG A 18 -5.53 27.55 -9.18
CA ARG A 18 -5.88 28.14 -7.87
C ARG A 18 -6.02 27.09 -6.76
N ALA A 19 -6.51 25.89 -7.08
CA ALA A 19 -6.59 24.81 -6.10
C ALA A 19 -5.20 24.32 -5.70
N ILE A 20 -4.28 24.21 -6.66
CA ILE A 20 -2.87 23.83 -6.38
C ILE A 20 -2.20 24.89 -5.50
N LEU A 21 -2.35 26.19 -5.82
CA LEU A 21 -1.80 27.27 -5.00
C LEU A 21 -2.36 27.24 -3.56
N ARG A 22 -3.68 27.05 -3.44
CA ARG A 22 -4.35 26.96 -2.13
C ARG A 22 -3.80 25.79 -1.30
N TRP A 23 -3.79 24.58 -1.85
CA TRP A 23 -3.38 23.39 -1.12
C TRP A 23 -1.86 23.29 -0.91
N GLY A 24 -1.06 23.65 -1.92
CA GLY A 24 0.39 23.49 -1.92
C GLY A 24 1.12 24.57 -1.13
N VAL A 25 0.57 25.79 -1.07
CA VAL A 25 1.20 26.96 -0.44
C VAL A 25 0.36 27.53 0.68
N LEU A 26 -0.86 28.00 0.40
CA LEU A 26 -1.65 28.76 1.38
C LEU A 26 -2.06 27.91 2.60
N ASP A 27 -2.63 26.73 2.37
CA ASP A 27 -3.05 25.82 3.45
C ASP A 27 -1.85 25.24 4.20
N ARG A 28 -0.68 25.12 3.54
CA ARG A 28 0.57 24.72 4.17
C ARG A 28 1.09 25.81 5.11
N LEU A 29 1.11 27.07 4.67
CA LEU A 29 1.51 28.22 5.49
C LEU A 29 0.54 28.46 6.65
N ALA A 30 -0.76 28.26 6.42
CA ALA A 30 -1.79 28.37 7.44
C ALA A 30 -1.83 27.19 8.43
N GLY A 31 -0.88 26.25 8.36
CA GLY A 31 -0.81 25.10 9.25
C GLY A 31 -1.99 24.13 9.14
N LYS A 32 -2.78 24.21 8.06
CA LYS A 32 -3.98 23.38 7.86
C LYS A 32 -3.66 21.95 7.44
N ARG A 33 -2.41 21.65 7.10
CA ARG A 33 -1.97 20.25 6.96
C ARG A 33 -1.93 19.61 8.33
N ARG A 34 -2.87 18.70 8.60
CA ARG A 34 -2.71 17.74 9.68
C ARG A 34 -1.47 16.90 9.39
N GLY A 35 -0.46 17.00 10.24
CA GLY A 35 0.63 16.03 10.27
C GLY A 35 0.05 14.63 10.53
N VAL A 36 0.83 13.59 10.28
CA VAL A 36 0.45 12.26 10.73
C VAL A 36 0.54 12.28 12.26
N VAL A 37 -0.61 12.22 12.93
CA VAL A 37 -0.72 12.23 14.39
C VAL A 37 -0.89 10.79 14.88
N GLY A 38 -0.22 10.44 15.97
CA GLY A 38 -0.32 9.15 16.65
C GLY A 38 0.92 8.27 16.49
N GLU A 39 1.07 7.27 17.34
CA GLU A 39 2.16 6.30 17.27
C GLU A 39 2.05 5.39 16.02
N PRO A 40 3.16 4.80 15.55
CA PRO A 40 3.09 3.72 14.56
C PRO A 40 2.20 2.57 15.05
N ALA A 41 1.63 1.81 14.11
CA ALA A 41 0.92 0.59 14.46
C ALA A 41 1.86 -0.36 15.21
N PRO A 42 1.39 -1.05 16.28
CA PRO A 42 2.22 -1.99 17.01
C PRO A 42 2.69 -3.11 16.10
N ARG A 43 3.96 -3.50 16.24
CA ARG A 43 4.55 -4.63 15.53
C ARG A 43 4.41 -5.87 16.39
N VAL A 44 3.91 -6.95 15.79
CA VAL A 44 3.87 -8.29 16.36
C VAL A 44 4.83 -9.15 15.53
N GLU A 45 5.64 -9.98 16.19
CA GLU A 45 6.46 -10.96 15.46
C GLU A 45 5.53 -11.94 14.74
N PRO A 46 5.77 -12.24 13.46
CA PRO A 46 4.89 -13.12 12.70
C PRO A 46 5.02 -14.56 13.22
N ASP A 47 3.89 -15.17 13.53
CA ASP A 47 3.81 -16.61 13.81
C ASP A 47 3.83 -17.38 12.49
N LEU A 48 5.03 -17.84 12.11
CA LEU A 48 5.22 -18.59 10.87
C LEU A 48 4.50 -19.94 10.89
N SER A 49 4.35 -20.55 12.08
CA SER A 49 3.63 -21.82 12.21
C SER A 49 2.14 -21.65 11.97
N PHE A 50 1.58 -20.51 12.36
CA PHE A 50 0.21 -20.12 12.03
C PHE A 50 0.07 -19.79 10.55
N ILE A 51 1.01 -19.05 9.96
CA ILE A 51 0.93 -18.61 8.55
C ILE A 51 1.01 -19.78 7.57
N ASP A 52 1.88 -20.76 7.85
CA ASP A 52 2.21 -21.91 7.00
C ASP A 52 1.50 -23.21 7.44
N ALA A 53 0.49 -23.09 8.31
CA ALA A 53 -0.28 -24.24 8.75
C ALA A 53 -1.01 -24.89 7.55
N PRO A 54 -0.84 -26.20 7.29
CA PRO A 54 -1.35 -26.87 6.10
C PRO A 54 -2.86 -27.19 6.17
N ASP A 55 -3.59 -26.57 7.10
CA ASP A 55 -5.02 -26.78 7.26
C ASP A 55 -5.86 -25.88 6.34
N GLN A 56 -7.13 -26.21 6.18
CA GLN A 56 -8.05 -25.46 5.33
C GLN A 56 -8.69 -24.25 6.05
N VAL A 57 -8.02 -23.67 7.05
CA VAL A 57 -8.52 -22.44 7.71
C VAL A 57 -7.96 -21.24 6.95
N PRO A 58 -8.81 -20.36 6.36
CA PRO A 58 -8.34 -19.14 5.72
C PRO A 58 -7.69 -18.20 6.73
N ARG A 59 -6.55 -17.63 6.37
CA ARG A 59 -5.81 -16.67 7.20
C ARG A 59 -5.43 -15.44 6.40
N VAL A 60 -5.37 -14.31 7.09
CA VAL A 60 -4.86 -13.07 6.52
C VAL A 60 -3.85 -12.48 7.49
N THR A 61 -2.63 -12.24 7.00
CA THR A 61 -1.56 -11.57 7.73
C THR A 61 -1.37 -10.19 7.14
N TRP A 62 -1.52 -9.16 7.97
CA TRP A 62 -1.22 -7.79 7.56
C TRP A 62 0.28 -7.54 7.64
N ILE A 63 0.89 -7.16 6.52
CA ILE A 63 2.32 -6.84 6.42
C ILE A 63 2.55 -5.34 6.63
N GLY A 64 1.57 -4.51 6.25
CA GLY A 64 1.57 -3.06 6.46
C GLY A 64 1.15 -2.29 5.21
N HIS A 65 0.53 -1.12 5.41
CA HIS A 65 -0.14 -0.36 4.35
C HIS A 65 -1.21 -1.23 3.65
N SER A 66 -1.17 -1.35 2.32
CA SER A 66 -2.02 -2.20 1.50
C SER A 66 -1.50 -3.64 1.37
N SER A 67 -0.34 -3.97 1.94
CA SER A 67 0.27 -5.29 1.78
C SER A 67 -0.32 -6.33 2.74
N PHE A 68 -0.82 -7.43 2.17
CA PHE A 68 -1.35 -8.57 2.92
C PHE A 68 -0.85 -9.89 2.35
N LEU A 69 -0.70 -10.89 3.22
CA LEU A 69 -0.56 -12.29 2.83
C LEU A 69 -1.86 -13.00 3.15
N ALA A 70 -2.50 -13.59 2.14
CA ALA A 70 -3.65 -14.46 2.31
C ALA A 70 -3.19 -15.92 2.18
N SER A 71 -3.55 -16.76 3.16
CA SER A 71 -3.20 -18.19 3.20
C SER A 71 -4.46 -19.05 3.28
N PHE A 72 -4.46 -20.18 2.57
CA PHE A 72 -5.49 -21.22 2.66
C PHE A 72 -4.90 -22.58 2.27
N GLY A 73 -4.84 -23.55 3.19
CA GLY A 73 -4.04 -24.75 2.97
C GLY A 73 -2.59 -24.38 2.71
N THR A 74 -2.02 -24.95 1.66
CA THR A 74 -0.66 -24.64 1.18
C THR A 74 -0.61 -23.51 0.14
N CYS A 75 -1.73 -22.81 -0.08
CA CYS A 75 -1.81 -21.72 -1.05
C CYS A 75 -1.59 -20.37 -0.34
N HIS A 76 -0.55 -19.65 -0.78
CA HIS A 76 -0.22 -18.32 -0.28
C HIS A 76 -0.26 -17.29 -1.40
N VAL A 77 -1.06 -16.24 -1.23
CA VAL A 77 -1.22 -15.14 -2.19
C VAL A 77 -0.81 -13.84 -1.52
N LEU A 78 0.11 -13.12 -2.16
CA LEU A 78 0.57 -11.82 -1.70
C LEU A 78 -0.24 -10.72 -2.38
N LEU A 79 -0.78 -9.77 -1.63
CA LEU A 79 -1.58 -8.66 -2.14
C LEU A 79 -0.80 -7.35 -1.98
N ASP A 80 -0.75 -6.54 -3.05
CA ASP A 80 -0.13 -5.21 -3.12
C ASP A 80 1.20 -5.11 -2.36
N PRO A 81 2.22 -5.91 -2.74
CA PRO A 81 3.45 -6.02 -1.97
C PRO A 81 4.29 -4.73 -2.04
N VAL A 82 4.49 -4.11 -0.87
CA VAL A 82 5.35 -2.95 -0.69
C VAL A 82 6.33 -3.26 0.45
N PHE A 83 7.56 -3.58 0.10
CA PHE A 83 8.62 -3.89 1.07
C PHE A 83 9.65 -2.77 1.21
N SER A 84 9.68 -1.81 0.28
CA SER A 84 10.55 -0.65 0.37
C SER A 84 10.31 0.21 1.60
N ASP A 85 11.39 0.79 2.13
CA ASP A 85 11.34 1.78 3.21
C ASP A 85 10.66 3.10 2.80
N ARG A 86 10.51 3.35 1.49
CA ARG A 86 9.95 4.58 0.95
C ARG A 86 9.06 4.32 -0.26
N ILE A 87 7.84 4.86 -0.22
CA ILE A 87 6.95 4.95 -1.38
C ILE A 87 7.42 6.09 -2.28
N ALA A 88 7.57 5.80 -3.58
CA ALA A 88 8.04 6.73 -4.60
C ALA A 88 9.36 7.44 -4.23
N SER A 89 10.23 6.82 -3.42
CA SER A 89 11.45 7.42 -2.83
C SER A 89 11.24 8.64 -1.93
N VAL A 90 10.00 9.09 -1.71
CA VAL A 90 9.69 10.35 -1.00
C VAL A 90 9.10 10.07 0.38
N ILE A 91 8.08 9.22 0.44
CA ILE A 91 7.28 9.00 1.66
C ILE A 91 7.86 7.82 2.42
N ARG A 92 8.47 8.07 3.58
CA ARG A 92 9.04 7.01 4.43
C ARG A 92 7.93 6.20 5.11
N ARG A 93 8.10 4.87 5.14
CA ARG A 93 7.27 3.93 5.90
C ARG A 93 7.35 4.24 7.40
N ARG A 94 6.23 4.11 8.11
CA ARG A 94 6.16 4.43 9.55
C ARG A 94 6.63 3.31 10.47
N CYS A 95 6.47 2.07 10.04
CA CYS A 95 6.90 0.86 10.74
C CYS A 95 7.49 -0.12 9.70
N PRO A 96 8.50 -0.93 10.05
CA PRO A 96 8.98 -2.00 9.17
C PRO A 96 7.84 -2.95 8.75
N PRO A 97 8.00 -3.71 7.66
CA PRO A 97 7.07 -4.79 7.31
C PRO A 97 6.86 -5.76 8.47
N GLY A 98 5.60 -6.15 8.71
CA GLY A 98 5.25 -7.14 9.74
C GLY A 98 5.76 -8.54 9.41
N LEU A 99 5.99 -8.82 8.13
CA LEU A 99 6.62 -10.03 7.61
C LEU A 99 7.67 -9.61 6.58
N GLN A 100 8.89 -10.10 6.74
CA GLN A 100 9.98 -9.79 5.81
C GLN A 100 9.91 -10.71 4.58
N PRO A 101 10.37 -10.26 3.39
CA PRO A 101 10.32 -11.06 2.16
C PRO A 101 10.99 -12.44 2.28
N ASP A 102 12.10 -12.53 3.01
CA ASP A 102 12.87 -13.76 3.23
C ASP A 102 12.15 -14.78 4.14
N ARG A 103 11.07 -14.36 4.82
CA ARG A 103 10.24 -15.20 5.68
C ARG A 103 8.89 -15.55 5.05
N LEU A 104 8.65 -15.16 3.80
CA LEU A 104 7.43 -15.53 3.10
C LEU A 104 7.41 -17.03 2.81
N PRO A 105 6.27 -17.71 3.01
CA PRO A 105 6.09 -19.07 2.51
C PRO A 105 6.06 -19.06 0.96
N PRO A 106 6.17 -20.23 0.31
CA PRO A 106 6.05 -20.34 -1.14
C PRO A 106 4.74 -19.71 -1.66
N LEU A 107 4.87 -18.70 -2.51
CA LEU A 107 3.72 -18.00 -3.07
C LEU A 107 3.22 -18.68 -4.35
N VAL A 108 1.91 -18.78 -4.50
CA VAL A 108 1.29 -19.22 -5.76
C VAL A 108 0.98 -18.03 -6.68
N ALA A 109 0.81 -16.84 -6.12
CA ALA A 109 0.54 -15.63 -6.87
C ALA A 109 0.86 -14.36 -6.07
N ALA A 110 1.09 -13.28 -6.80
CA ALA A 110 1.00 -11.91 -6.29
C ALA A 110 -0.13 -11.17 -7.02
N LEU A 111 -0.95 -10.45 -6.28
CA LEU A 111 -2.07 -9.65 -6.77
C LEU A 111 -1.74 -8.17 -6.59
N VAL A 112 -1.77 -7.42 -7.69
CA VAL A 112 -1.61 -5.97 -7.69
C VAL A 112 -2.92 -5.34 -8.12
N THR A 113 -3.55 -4.58 -7.22
CA THR A 113 -4.84 -3.94 -7.47
C THR A 113 -4.74 -2.83 -8.51
N HIS A 114 -3.65 -2.04 -8.47
CA HIS A 114 -3.37 -0.98 -9.45
C HIS A 114 -1.89 -0.51 -9.39
N CYS A 115 -1.48 0.28 -10.37
CA CYS A 115 -0.09 0.67 -10.58
C CYS A 115 0.33 1.98 -9.90
N HIS A 116 -0.09 2.22 -8.65
CA HIS A 116 0.47 3.31 -7.83
C HIS A 116 1.64 2.81 -6.98
N TYR A 117 2.56 3.70 -6.63
CA TYR A 117 3.79 3.36 -5.89
C TYR A 117 3.56 2.75 -4.51
N ASP A 118 2.36 2.89 -3.95
CA ASP A 118 1.96 2.33 -2.68
C ASP A 118 1.18 1.01 -2.82
N HIS A 119 1.13 0.45 -4.04
CA HIS A 119 0.55 -0.87 -4.35
C HIS A 119 1.47 -1.71 -5.26
N LEU A 120 2.26 -1.04 -6.11
CA LEU A 120 3.24 -1.62 -7.01
C LEU A 120 4.63 -1.10 -6.65
N ASP A 121 5.35 -1.90 -5.88
CA ASP A 121 6.72 -1.60 -5.48
C ASP A 121 7.71 -2.45 -6.28
N ARG A 122 8.72 -1.82 -6.88
CA ARG A 122 9.63 -2.49 -7.83
C ARG A 122 10.59 -3.50 -7.19
N PRO A 123 11.11 -3.28 -5.97
CA PRO A 123 11.96 -4.25 -5.27
C PRO A 123 11.21 -5.44 -4.67
N SER A 124 9.87 -5.43 -4.69
CA SER A 124 9.02 -6.50 -4.17
C SER A 124 8.92 -7.71 -5.10
#